data_AF-A0A3D3HDD8-F1
#
_entry.id   AF-A0A3D3HDD8-F1
#
_cell.length_a   1.000
_cell.length_b   1.000
_cell.length_c   1.000
_cell.angle_alpha   90.00
_cell.angle_beta   90.00
_cell.angle_gamma   90.00
#
_symmetry.space_group_name_H-M   'P 1'
#
loop_
_entity.id
_entity.type
_entity.pdbx_description
1 polymer ?
#
loop_
_entity_poly.entity_id
_entity_poly.type
_entity_poly.pdbx_seq_one_letter_code
_entity_poly.pdbx_strand_id
1 'polypeptide(L)'
;MILIIQLIGINIFAQTFKSNSATIRRGGFEIDRTARSIVISDREITISNYLNGNTEPLVLNVYLVEEKEDRFDGVCRYYYCTAKNEDKLSPYQKIIVIRKPFSITLELFLADNNKYVHDLEING
;
A
#
# COMPACT_ATOMS: atom_id res chain seq x y z
N MET A 1 -12.65 45.05 -14.54
CA MET A 1 -12.46 44.13 -13.39
C MET A 1 -12.55 42.72 -13.93
N ILE A 2 -11.40 42.06 -14.16
CA ILE A 2 -11.36 40.71 -14.73
C ILE A 2 -11.21 39.73 -13.55
N LEU A 3 -12.23 38.90 -13.35
CA LEU A 3 -12.25 37.85 -12.35
C LEU A 3 -11.57 36.61 -12.95
N ILE A 4 -10.33 36.32 -12.51
CA ILE A 4 -9.61 35.10 -12.87
C ILE A 4 -10.09 34.00 -11.92
N ILE A 5 -10.92 33.09 -12.42
CA ILE A 5 -11.29 31.86 -11.72
C ILE A 5 -10.15 30.86 -11.95
N GLN A 6 -9.30 30.65 -10.93
CA GLN A 6 -8.35 29.54 -10.96
C GLN A 6 -9.09 28.23 -10.71
N LEU A 7 -9.14 27.41 -11.76
CA LEU A 7 -9.63 26.03 -11.70
C LEU A 7 -8.56 25.20 -10.96
N ILE A 8 -8.74 25.00 -9.66
CA ILE A 8 -7.88 24.08 -8.89
C ILE A 8 -8.33 22.66 -9.28
N GLY A 9 -7.66 22.08 -10.27
CA GLY A 9 -7.85 20.69 -10.65
C GLY A 9 -7.49 19.79 -9.48
N ILE A 10 -8.50 19.17 -8.86
CA ILE A 10 -8.33 18.03 -7.96
C ILE A 10 -7.82 16.85 -8.80
N ASN A 11 -6.50 16.78 -8.98
CA ASN A 11 -5.84 15.65 -9.61
C ASN A 11 -5.96 14.46 -8.67
N ILE A 12 -6.93 13.58 -8.94
CA ILE A 12 -7.02 12.27 -8.28
C ILE A 12 -5.89 11.43 -8.88
N PHE A 13 -4.72 11.42 -8.24
CA PHE A 13 -3.59 10.61 -8.66
C PHE A 13 -3.89 9.15 -8.33
N ALA A 14 -3.95 8.29 -9.35
CA ALA A 14 -4.10 6.85 -9.19
C ALA A 14 -3.09 6.12 -10.09
N GLN A 15 -2.39 5.13 -9.53
CA GLN A 15 -1.40 4.34 -10.25
C GLN A 15 -1.56 2.85 -9.95
N THR A 16 -1.44 2.02 -10.99
CA THR A 16 -1.54 0.56 -10.89
C THR A 16 -0.16 -0.07 -11.05
N PHE A 17 0.16 -1.01 -10.16
CA PHE A 17 1.41 -1.76 -10.13
C PHE A 17 1.12 -3.26 -10.20
N LYS A 18 2.01 -4.04 -10.82
CA LYS A 18 1.94 -5.49 -10.87
C LYS A 18 3.15 -6.08 -10.15
N SER A 19 2.92 -7.07 -9.27
CA SER A 19 3.98 -7.82 -8.60
C SER A 19 3.76 -9.33 -8.81
N ASN A 20 4.87 -10.06 -9.00
CA ASN A 20 4.88 -11.52 -9.16
C ASN A 20 5.37 -12.25 -7.89
N SER A 21 5.83 -11.52 -6.88
CA SER A 21 6.41 -12.07 -5.66
C SER A 21 6.10 -11.17 -4.46
N ALA A 22 5.89 -11.78 -3.30
CA ALA A 22 5.85 -11.08 -2.02
C ALA A 22 6.74 -11.83 -1.04
N THR A 23 7.60 -11.10 -0.34
CA THR A 23 8.35 -11.66 0.79
C THR A 23 7.60 -11.33 2.07
N ILE A 24 7.21 -12.36 2.82
CA ILE A 24 6.54 -12.23 4.12
C ILE A 24 7.56 -12.55 5.21
N ARG A 25 7.68 -11.66 6.20
CA ARG A 25 8.54 -11.88 7.37
C ARG A 25 7.69 -12.12 8.62
N ARG A 26 7.66 -13.36 9.11
CA ARG A 26 7.09 -13.75 10.42
C ARG A 26 7.94 -14.87 11.03
N GLY A 27 8.87 -14.55 11.93
CA GLY A 27 9.74 -15.56 12.55
C GLY A 27 10.61 -16.38 11.58
N GLY A 28 10.72 -15.95 10.33
CA GLY A 28 11.31 -16.64 9.18
C GLY A 28 10.98 -15.89 7.88
N PHE A 29 11.55 -16.33 6.75
CA PHE A 29 11.28 -15.78 5.42
C PHE A 29 10.38 -16.73 4.63
N GLU A 30 9.22 -16.25 4.19
CA GLU A 30 8.34 -16.98 3.28
C GLU A 30 8.22 -16.18 1.97
N ILE A 31 8.47 -16.83 0.82
CA ILE A 31 8.36 -16.22 -0.50
C ILE A 31 7.09 -16.76 -1.16
N ASP A 32 6.08 -15.91 -1.25
CA ASP A 32 4.82 -16.23 -1.93
C ASP A 32 4.87 -15.72 -3.38
N ARG A 33 4.81 -16.65 -4.35
CA ARG A 33 4.77 -16.38 -5.79
C ARG A 33 3.33 -16.38 -6.29
N THR A 34 2.60 -15.33 -5.97
CA THR A 34 1.25 -15.09 -6.50
C THR A 34 1.22 -13.77 -7.26
N ALA A 35 0.69 -13.77 -8.48
CA ALA A 35 0.52 -12.55 -9.28
C ALA A 35 -0.55 -11.65 -8.63
N ARG A 36 -0.15 -10.43 -8.27
CA ARG A 36 -0.97 -9.44 -7.56
C ARG A 36 -0.96 -8.11 -8.29
N SER A 37 -2.09 -7.41 -8.25
CA SER A 37 -2.24 -6.05 -8.74
C SER A 37 -2.47 -5.12 -7.55
N ILE A 38 -1.77 -4.00 -7.52
CA ILE A 38 -1.87 -2.98 -6.48
C ILE A 38 -2.28 -1.69 -7.16
N VAL A 39 -3.43 -1.13 -6.80
CA VAL A 39 -3.87 0.18 -7.27
C VAL A 39 -3.72 1.14 -6.09
N ILE A 40 -2.90 2.18 -6.23
CA ILE A 40 -2.67 3.19 -5.20
C ILE A 40 -3.27 4.50 -5.66
N SER A 41 -4.06 5.13 -4.81
CA SER A 41 -4.46 6.53 -4.94
C SER A 41 -4.33 7.26 -3.60
N ASP A 42 -4.49 8.58 -3.62
CA ASP A 42 -4.45 9.39 -2.41
C ASP A 42 -5.65 9.16 -1.47
N ARG A 43 -6.66 8.36 -1.88
CA ARG A 43 -7.89 8.09 -1.11
C ARG A 43 -8.12 6.62 -0.82
N GLU A 44 -7.73 5.74 -1.73
CA GLU A 44 -7.98 4.31 -1.63
C GLU A 44 -6.80 3.53 -2.23
N ILE A 45 -6.42 2.44 -1.57
CA ILE A 45 -5.44 1.47 -2.05
C ILE A 45 -6.13 0.11 -2.14
N THR A 46 -6.04 -0.52 -3.30
CA THR A 46 -6.63 -1.84 -3.57
C THR A 46 -5.53 -2.85 -3.89
N ILE A 47 -5.50 -3.98 -3.18
CA ILE A 47 -4.53 -5.07 -3.39
C ILE A 47 -5.29 -6.35 -3.76
N SER A 48 -5.17 -6.81 -5.00
CA SER A 48 -5.77 -8.07 -5.43
C SER A 48 -4.94 -9.28 -4.98
N ASN A 49 -5.61 -10.41 -4.72
CA ASN A 49 -4.99 -11.67 -4.31
C ASN A 49 -4.09 -11.52 -3.07
N TYR A 50 -4.53 -10.74 -2.08
CA TYR A 50 -3.74 -10.40 -0.89
C TYR A 50 -3.27 -11.64 -0.10
N LEU A 51 -4.15 -12.65 0.07
CA LEU A 51 -3.83 -13.95 0.67
C LEU A 51 -4.05 -15.07 -0.34
N ASN A 52 -3.23 -16.12 -0.24
CA ASN A 52 -3.30 -17.29 -1.13
C ASN A 52 -4.71 -17.93 -1.07
N GLY A 53 -5.35 -18.11 -2.22
CA GLY A 53 -6.71 -18.64 -2.34
C GLY A 53 -7.86 -17.64 -2.17
N ASN A 54 -7.58 -16.36 -1.87
CA ASN A 54 -8.62 -15.32 -1.72
C ASN A 54 -8.74 -14.48 -3.00
N THR A 55 -9.88 -14.59 -3.68
CA THR A 55 -10.16 -13.88 -4.95
C THR A 55 -10.60 -12.45 -4.77
N GLU A 56 -11.03 -12.07 -3.56
CA GLU A 56 -11.51 -10.74 -3.29
C GLU A 56 -10.37 -9.82 -2.80
N PRO A 57 -10.30 -8.57 -3.31
CA PRO A 57 -9.21 -7.66 -2.99
C PRO A 57 -9.26 -7.13 -1.56
N LEU A 58 -8.10 -6.84 -0.98
CA LEU A 58 -7.98 -6.00 0.21
C LEU A 58 -8.16 -4.54 -0.20
N VAL A 59 -9.08 -3.83 0.45
CA VAL A 59 -9.36 -2.42 0.17
C VAL A 59 -9.03 -1.58 1.39
N LEU A 60 -8.18 -0.59 1.19
CA LEU A 60 -7.64 0.28 2.22
C LEU A 60 -8.07 1.72 1.96
N ASN A 61 -8.71 2.36 2.94
CA ASN A 61 -9.00 3.79 2.90
C ASN A 61 -7.79 4.57 3.42
N VAL A 62 -7.31 5.52 2.64
CA VAL A 62 -6.20 6.40 3.01
C VAL A 62 -6.76 7.61 3.75
N TYR A 63 -6.26 7.86 4.96
CA TYR A 63 -6.64 9.03 5.76
C TYR A 63 -5.51 10.06 5.91
N LEU A 64 -4.27 9.66 5.65
CA LEU A 64 -3.12 10.56 5.69
C LEU A 64 -2.06 10.09 4.69
N VAL A 65 -1.45 11.07 4.01
CA VAL A 65 -0.31 10.86 3.10
C VAL A 65 0.84 11.75 3.56
N GLU A 66 2.03 11.18 3.70
CA GLU A 66 3.26 11.91 4.04
C GLU A 66 4.37 11.55 3.04
N GLU A 67 5.24 12.51 2.74
CA GLU A 67 6.51 12.25 2.03
C GLU A 67 7.64 12.26 3.05
N LYS A 68 8.49 11.22 3.01
CA LYS A 68 9.61 11.05 3.93
C LYS A 68 10.86 10.67 3.15
N GLU A 69 11.99 11.26 3.54
CA GLU A 69 13.29 10.83 3.04
C GLU A 69 13.70 9.52 3.73
N ASP A 70 13.88 8.48 2.92
CA ASP A 70 14.54 7.24 3.32
C ASP A 70 16.01 7.30 2.90
N ARG A 71 16.89 6.81 3.78
CA ARG A 71 18.35 6.86 3.58
C ARG A 71 18.80 6.08 2.34
N PHE A 72 18.07 5.04 1.93
CA PHE A 72 18.43 4.14 0.83
C PHE A 72 17.52 4.33 -0.38
N ASP A 73 16.23 4.57 -0.15
CA ASP A 73 15.22 4.63 -1.21
C ASP A 73 14.86 6.06 -1.67
N GLY A 74 15.47 7.09 -1.06
CA GLY A 74 15.17 8.49 -1.39
C GLY A 74 13.80 8.94 -0.88
N VAL A 75 13.12 9.84 -1.60
CA VAL A 75 11.80 10.34 -1.18
C VAL A 75 10.74 9.25 -1.38
N CYS A 76 10.25 8.71 -0.27
CA CYS A 76 9.20 7.70 -0.23
C CYS A 76 7.87 8.34 0.18
N ARG A 77 6.76 7.85 -0.39
CA ARG A 77 5.42 8.30 -0.01
C ARG A 77 4.75 7.28 0.90
N TYR A 78 4.37 7.71 2.09
CA TYR A 78 3.73 6.93 3.15
C TYR A 78 2.23 7.19 3.12
N TYR A 79 1.44 6.14 2.98
CA TYR A 79 -0.02 6.18 3.03
C TYR A 79 -0.48 5.47 4.30
N TYR A 80 -1.10 6.22 5.21
CA TYR A 80 -1.68 5.66 6.43
C TYR A 80 -3.13 5.30 6.17
N CYS A 81 -3.47 4.05 6.47
CA CYS A 81 -4.71 3.46 6.01
C CYS A 81 -5.52 2.77 7.12
N THR A 82 -6.82 2.66 6.89
CA THR A 82 -7.73 1.73 7.57
C THR A 82 -8.26 0.71 6.56
N ALA A 83 -8.55 -0.51 7.00
CA ALA A 83 -9.14 -1.51 6.11
C ALA A 83 -10.65 -1.31 6.02
N LYS A 84 -11.20 -1.39 4.80
CA LYS A 84 -12.65 -1.31 4.55
C LYS A 84 -13.33 -2.66 4.75
N ASN A 85 -12.58 -3.75 4.55
CA ASN A 85 -12.95 -5.13 4.78
C ASN A 85 -12.06 -5.76 5.87
N GLU A 86 -12.26 -5.27 7.10
CA GLU A 86 -11.46 -5.63 8.29
C GLU A 86 -11.50 -7.13 8.62
N ASP A 87 -12.58 -7.81 8.22
CA ASP A 87 -12.81 -9.25 8.39
C ASP A 87 -11.72 -10.12 7.75
N LYS A 88 -10.91 -9.57 6.85
CA LYS A 88 -9.85 -10.28 6.13
C LYS A 88 -8.46 -10.11 6.71
N LEU A 89 -8.31 -9.25 7.71
CA LEU A 89 -7.03 -9.00 8.36
C LEU A 89 -7.03 -9.59 9.77
N SER A 90 -5.86 -10.07 10.19
CA SER A 90 -5.63 -10.24 11.63
C SER A 90 -5.81 -8.88 12.33
N PRO A 91 -6.23 -8.85 13.62
CA PRO A 91 -6.40 -7.61 14.36
C PRO A 91 -5.17 -6.71 14.22
N TYR A 92 -5.38 -5.53 13.65
CA TYR A 92 -4.33 -4.61 13.29
C TYR A 92 -4.46 -3.30 14.07
N GLN A 93 -3.33 -2.71 14.44
CA GLN A 93 -3.27 -1.38 15.05
C GLN A 93 -3.04 -0.30 14.00
N LYS A 94 -2.28 -0.62 12.94
CA LYS A 94 -1.84 0.35 11.94
C LYS A 94 -1.53 -0.32 10.61
N ILE A 95 -1.93 0.33 9.53
CA ILE A 95 -1.57 -0.05 8.15
C ILE A 95 -0.80 1.09 7.52
N ILE A 96 0.38 0.80 6.97
CA ILE A 96 1.19 1.75 6.21
C ILE A 96 1.53 1.14 4.87
N VAL A 97 1.22 1.85 3.78
CA VAL A 97 1.77 1.53 2.47
C VAL A 97 2.88 2.53 2.18
N ILE A 98 4.07 2.03 1.83
CA ILE A 98 5.25 2.83 1.51
C ILE A 98 5.53 2.63 0.02
N ARG A 99 5.34 3.70 -0.76
CA ARG A 99 5.76 3.74 -2.16
C ARG A 99 7.21 4.18 -2.22
N LYS A 100 8.07 3.25 -2.64
CA LYS A 100 9.47 3.48 -2.97
C LYS A 100 9.61 3.65 -4.49
N PRO A 101 10.79 4.06 -5.00
CA PRO A 101 10.98 4.21 -6.44
C PRO A 101 10.78 2.92 -7.25
N PHE A 102 11.22 1.77 -6.72
CA PHE A 102 11.23 0.48 -7.43
C PHE A 102 10.40 -0.63 -6.76
N SER A 103 9.76 -0.32 -5.65
CA SER A 103 8.96 -1.29 -4.90
C SER A 103 7.87 -0.61 -4.08
N ILE A 104 6.92 -1.42 -3.63
CA ILE A 104 5.92 -1.01 -2.66
C ILE A 104 6.07 -1.92 -1.45
N THR A 105 6.16 -1.32 -0.26
CA THR A 105 6.14 -2.07 0.99
C THR A 105 4.80 -1.85 1.67
N LEU A 106 4.08 -2.92 1.98
CA LEU A 106 2.91 -2.87 2.87
C LEU A 106 3.34 -3.35 4.26
N GLU A 107 3.21 -2.49 5.25
CA GLU A 107 3.41 -2.82 6.66
C GLU A 107 2.06 -2.88 7.40
N LEU A 108 1.75 -4.05 7.95
CA LEU A 108 0.60 -4.28 8.81
C LEU A 108 1.09 -4.52 10.24
N PHE A 109 0.82 -3.56 11.13
CA PHE A 109 1.12 -3.67 12.56
C PHE A 109 -0.04 -4.37 13.26
N LEU A 110 0.23 -5.48 13.93
CA LEU A 110 -0.76 -6.29 14.61
C LEU A 110 -0.91 -5.89 16.08
N ALA A 111 -2.02 -6.30 16.69
CA ALA A 111 -2.31 -6.06 18.11
C ALA A 111 -1.32 -6.72 19.09
N ASP A 112 -0.59 -7.74 18.66
CA ASP A 112 0.39 -8.49 19.45
C ASP A 112 1.83 -7.95 19.31
N ASN A 113 1.99 -6.70 18.85
CA ASN A 113 3.26 -6.04 18.52
C ASN A 113 4.08 -6.73 17.42
N ASN A 114 3.53 -7.72 16.72
CA ASN A 114 4.13 -8.24 15.50
C ASN A 114 3.80 -7.30 14.32
N LYS A 115 4.63 -7.35 13.26
CA LYS A 115 4.32 -6.70 11.99
C LYS A 115 4.46 -7.67 10.83
N TYR A 116 3.52 -7.62 9.89
CA TYR A 116 3.69 -8.22 8.58
C TYR A 116 4.23 -7.17 7.62
N VAL A 117 5.32 -7.50 6.95
CA VAL A 117 5.90 -6.69 5.90
C VAL A 117 5.77 -7.47 4.61
N HIS A 118 5.14 -6.87 3.61
CA HIS A 118 5.07 -7.38 2.26
C HIS A 118 5.81 -6.42 1.33
N ASP A 119 7.00 -6.82 0.90
CA ASP A 119 7.73 -6.12 -0.15
C ASP A 119 7.26 -6.64 -1.52
N LEU A 120 6.79 -5.72 -2.35
CA LEU A 120 6.22 -5.96 -3.67
C LEU A 120 7.10 -5.24 -4.68
N GLU A 121 7.88 -6.02 -5.44
CA GLU A 121 8.72 -5.48 -6.51
C GLU A 121 7.84 -4.96 -7.65
N ILE A 122 8.11 -3.74 -8.09
CA ILE A 122 7.50 -3.19 -9.29
C ILE A 122 8.41 -3.58 -10.46
N ASN A 123 8.06 -4.63 -11.19
CA ASN A 123 8.76 -4.97 -12.43
C ASN A 123 8.44 -3.90 -13.49
N GLY A 124 9.50 -3.32 -14.07
CA GLY A 124 9.44 -2.53 -15.31
C GLY A 124 9.30 -3.41 -16.55
#